data_AF-H3AAI3-F1
#
_entry.id   AF-H3AAI3-F1
#
_cell.length_a   1.000
_cell.length_b   1.000
_cell.length_c   1.000
_cell.angle_alpha   90.00
_cell.angle_beta   90.00
_cell.angle_gamma   90.00
#
_symmetry.space_group_name_H-M   'P 1'
#
loop_
_entity.id
_entity.type
_entity.pdbx_description
1 polymer ?
#
loop_
_entity_poly.entity_id
_entity_poly.type
_entity_poly.pdbx_seq_one_letter_code
_entity_poly.pdbx_strand_id
1 'polypeptide(L)'
;MLFSIYLLPLGAIAERYELGFHCYADDVQLYLAFPANSSEVLENCLSKIQSWMAGNWLRLNPRKTEIMLVGRERLCEGLLGSLSPPSLNGADLRVVRVTKSLGVFLDASLTLEKQISSVVSLGFFRLRNIRRLCPVLPHDSLSTLMHAFVISRLDYCNALYAGLPLKAVRRLQLVQNSAARVVYNVSCFDHITPTLRKLRWLPIRWRITFKVLLLVFKALNGLGPAYLRDFLMSYVPARLLRSESAGSLVVPRCQTKLGERSFSYQAAVAWNAIPIDLRFSPSLSTFKSRLKTFLFHFAFNDV
;
A
#
# COMPACT_ATOMS: atom_id res chain seq x y z
N MET A 1 12.76 -1.84 20.52
CA MET A 1 12.49 -0.41 20.83
C MET A 1 13.77 0.39 21.00
N LEU A 2 14.74 -0.06 21.80
CA LEU A 2 16.04 0.62 21.98
C LEU A 2 16.77 0.93 20.66
N PHE A 3 16.80 -0.02 19.72
CA PHE A 3 17.43 0.21 18.42
C PHE A 3 16.76 1.33 17.61
N SER A 4 15.43 1.46 17.67
CA SER A 4 14.73 2.56 16.99
C SER A 4 15.02 3.91 17.64
N ILE A 5 15.13 3.97 18.97
CA ILE A 5 15.54 5.17 19.71
C ILE A 5 16.96 5.56 19.32
N TYR A 6 17.84 4.56 19.21
CA TYR A 6 19.23 4.74 18.81
C TYR A 6 19.37 5.36 17.41
N LEU A 7 18.48 5.02 16.48
CA LEU A 7 18.48 5.56 15.12
C LEU A 7 17.77 6.93 14.98
N LEU A 8 17.12 7.47 16.03
CA LEU A 8 16.41 8.75 15.95
C LEU A 8 17.26 9.91 15.40
N PRO A 9 18.56 10.04 15.73
CA PRO A 9 19.39 11.11 15.18
C PRO A 9 19.51 11.08 13.65
N LEU A 10 19.32 9.91 13.00
CA LEU A 10 19.31 9.83 11.54
C LEU A 10 18.16 10.64 10.93
N GLY A 11 16.98 10.62 11.56
CA GLY A 11 15.85 11.43 11.14
C GLY A 11 16.16 12.92 11.24
N ALA A 12 16.75 13.35 12.36
CA ALA A 12 17.16 14.73 12.55
C ALA A 12 18.26 15.19 11.56
N ILE A 13 19.14 14.29 11.12
CA ILE A 13 20.11 14.58 10.06
C ILE A 13 19.36 14.76 8.73
N ALA A 14 18.47 13.84 8.35
CA ALA A 14 17.73 13.91 7.10
C ALA A 14 16.87 15.19 7.01
N GLU A 15 16.19 15.57 8.10
CA GLU A 15 15.37 16.79 8.16
C GLU A 15 16.17 18.07 7.90
N ARG A 16 17.44 18.15 8.34
CA ARG A 16 18.33 19.31 8.07
C ARG A 16 18.65 19.50 6.59
N TYR A 17 18.52 18.45 5.80
CA TYR A 17 18.70 18.46 4.35
C TYR A 17 17.35 18.43 3.61
N GLU A 18 16.24 18.71 4.31
CA GLU A 18 14.88 18.69 3.76
C GLU A 18 14.49 17.35 3.10
N LEU A 19 15.09 16.25 3.58
CA LEU A 19 14.81 14.91 3.12
C LEU A 19 13.72 14.26 3.97
N GLY A 20 12.79 13.59 3.29
CA GLY A 20 11.85 12.71 3.95
C GLY A 20 12.54 11.45 4.46
N PHE A 21 12.14 11.00 5.65
CA PHE A 21 12.77 9.87 6.35
C PHE A 21 11.74 8.85 6.82
N HIS A 22 12.00 7.57 6.56
CA HIS A 22 11.30 6.46 7.18
C HIS A 22 12.29 5.40 7.65
N CYS A 23 11.99 4.77 8.78
CA CYS A 23 12.81 3.71 9.36
C CYS A 23 11.92 2.59 9.88
N TYR A 24 12.32 1.35 9.60
CA TYR A 24 11.72 0.15 10.16
C TYR A 24 12.84 -0.85 10.49
N ALA A 25 13.08 -1.06 11.78
CA ALA A 25 14.27 -1.78 12.24
C ALA A 25 15.54 -1.21 11.58
N ASP A 26 16.32 -2.02 10.85
CA ASP A 26 17.53 -1.63 10.13
C ASP A 26 17.27 -1.05 8.73
N ASP A 27 16.05 -1.21 8.19
CA ASP A 27 15.68 -0.66 6.90
C ASP A 27 15.41 0.86 7.03
N VAL A 28 16.25 1.67 6.40
CA VAL A 28 16.12 3.14 6.33
C VAL A 28 15.82 3.57 4.89
N GLN A 29 14.88 4.50 4.75
CA GLN A 29 14.46 5.06 3.46
C GLN A 29 14.54 6.58 3.53
N LEU A 30 15.26 7.14 2.56
CA LEU A 30 15.33 8.58 2.32
C LEU A 30 14.61 8.88 1.02
N TYR A 31 13.84 9.96 0.99
CA TYR A 31 13.17 10.39 -0.23
C TYR A 31 13.24 11.90 -0.37
N LEU A 32 13.52 12.33 -1.60
CA LEU A 32 13.57 13.73 -2.00
C LEU A 32 12.62 13.92 -3.18
N ALA A 33 11.71 14.89 -3.07
CA ALA A 33 11.01 15.41 -4.22
C ALA A 33 11.78 16.63 -4.72
N PHE A 34 12.34 16.57 -5.93
CA PHE A 34 13.16 17.64 -6.49
C PHE A 34 12.83 17.90 -7.96
N PRO A 35 12.96 19.15 -8.43
CA PRO A 35 12.96 19.46 -9.85
C PRO A 35 14.35 19.19 -10.43
N ALA A 36 14.60 17.97 -10.94
CA ALA A 36 15.73 17.56 -11.80
C ALA A 36 17.20 17.82 -11.36
N ASN A 37 17.52 18.82 -10.54
CA ASN A 37 18.87 19.42 -10.45
C ASN A 37 19.46 19.44 -9.03
N SER A 38 19.05 18.54 -8.12
CA SER A 38 19.39 18.63 -6.69
C SER A 38 20.00 17.35 -6.09
N SER A 39 20.81 16.61 -6.85
CA SER A 39 21.50 15.40 -6.35
C SER A 39 22.50 15.69 -5.22
N GLU A 40 23.11 16.87 -5.21
CA GLU A 40 24.10 17.28 -4.20
C GLU A 40 23.54 17.24 -2.77
N VAL A 41 22.27 17.58 -2.58
CA VAL A 41 21.61 17.55 -1.26
C VAL A 41 21.56 16.11 -0.73
N LEU A 42 21.24 15.15 -1.61
CA LEU A 42 21.18 13.74 -1.26
C LEU A 42 22.58 13.20 -0.93
N GLU A 43 23.59 13.52 -1.72
CA GLU A 43 24.98 13.12 -1.49
C GLU A 43 25.52 13.66 -0.16
N ASN A 44 25.30 14.94 0.11
CA ASN A 44 25.72 15.59 1.35
C ASN A 44 25.03 14.96 2.57
N CYS A 45 23.72 14.69 2.48
CA CYS A 45 23.01 14.00 3.56
C CYS A 45 23.52 12.57 3.77
N LEU A 46 23.72 11.80 2.69
CA LEU A 46 24.24 10.43 2.77
C LEU A 46 25.63 10.40 3.43
N SER A 47 26.50 11.36 3.09
CA SER A 47 27.82 11.51 3.72
C SER A 47 27.73 11.81 5.23
N LYS A 48 26.78 12.66 5.65
CA LYS A 48 26.54 12.93 7.08
C LYS A 48 25.98 11.72 7.82
N ILE A 49 25.01 11.01 7.22
CA ILE A 49 24.45 9.78 7.78
C ILE A 49 25.55 8.73 7.95
N GLN A 50 26.38 8.54 6.92
CA GLN A 50 27.49 7.58 6.96
C GLN A 50 28.49 7.93 8.06
N SER A 51 28.87 9.21 8.16
CA SER A 51 29.80 9.70 9.19
C SER A 51 29.23 9.50 10.60
N TRP A 52 27.94 9.81 10.79
CA TRP A 52 27.25 9.57 12.06
C TRP A 52 27.18 8.08 12.39
N MET A 53 26.82 7.22 11.43
CA MET A 53 26.77 5.76 11.63
C MET A 53 28.15 5.22 12.03
N ALA A 54 29.21 5.62 11.33
CA ALA A 54 30.58 5.20 11.65
C ALA A 54 31.01 5.64 13.06
N GLY A 55 30.72 6.90 13.45
CA GLY A 55 30.97 7.40 14.80
C GLY A 55 30.13 6.72 15.89
N ASN A 56 29.06 6.02 15.50
CA ASN A 56 28.16 5.26 16.35
C ASN A 56 28.31 3.74 16.12
N TRP A 57 29.47 3.26 15.65
CA TRP A 57 29.75 1.81 15.51
C TRP A 57 28.74 1.05 14.62
N LEU A 58 28.05 1.76 13.73
CA LEU A 58 27.17 1.19 12.72
C LEU A 58 27.84 1.26 11.35
N ARG A 59 27.60 0.23 10.53
CA ARG A 59 28.11 0.17 9.16
C ARG A 59 26.95 0.19 8.16
N LEU A 60 26.88 1.25 7.36
CA LEU A 60 26.00 1.28 6.20
C LEU A 60 26.50 0.26 5.17
N ASN A 61 25.60 -0.54 4.60
CA ASN A 61 25.94 -1.63 3.69
C ASN A 61 25.75 -1.22 2.22
N PRO A 62 26.81 -0.85 1.49
CA PRO A 62 26.67 -0.34 0.12
C PRO A 62 26.05 -1.36 -0.84
N ARG A 63 26.20 -2.66 -0.56
CA ARG A 63 25.61 -3.72 -1.41
C ARG A 63 24.10 -3.85 -1.26
N LYS A 64 23.54 -3.39 -0.14
CA LYS A 64 22.09 -3.39 0.14
C LYS A 64 21.45 -2.02 -0.09
N THR A 65 22.23 -0.95 -0.12
CA THR A 65 21.73 0.40 -0.39
C THR A 65 21.49 0.57 -1.89
N GLU A 66 20.25 0.89 -2.24
CA GLU A 66 19.80 1.07 -3.62
C GLU A 66 19.21 2.48 -3.80
N ILE A 67 19.33 3.01 -5.01
CA ILE A 67 18.70 4.27 -5.41
C ILE A 67 17.63 3.99 -6.45
N MET A 68 16.43 4.54 -6.26
CA MET A 68 15.35 4.43 -7.22
C MET A 68 14.82 5.83 -7.55
N LEU A 69 14.89 6.20 -8.83
CA LEU A 69 14.29 7.43 -9.32
C LEU A 69 12.84 7.15 -9.75
N VAL A 70 11.89 7.80 -9.08
CA VAL A 70 10.45 7.63 -9.32
C VAL A 70 9.92 8.83 -10.09
N GLY A 71 9.25 8.58 -11.22
CA GLY A 71 8.76 9.66 -12.06
C GLY A 71 8.27 9.21 -13.43
N ARG A 72 8.04 10.19 -14.32
CA ARG A 72 7.71 9.89 -15.72
C ARG A 72 8.96 9.32 -16.40
N GLU A 73 8.79 8.22 -17.11
CA GLU A 73 9.89 7.46 -17.72
C GLU A 73 10.87 8.34 -18.50
N ARG A 74 10.37 9.21 -19.39
CA ARG A 74 11.20 10.16 -20.17
C ARG A 74 12.04 11.10 -19.31
N LEU A 75 11.48 11.59 -18.20
CA LEU A 75 12.21 12.47 -17.27
C LEU A 75 13.28 11.67 -16.52
N CYS A 76 12.92 10.47 -16.05
CA CYS A 76 13.87 9.60 -15.36
C CYS A 76 15.03 9.19 -16.28
N GLU A 77 14.78 8.90 -17.55
CA GLU A 77 15.82 8.56 -18.54
C GLU A 77 16.77 9.72 -18.81
N GLY A 78 16.22 10.93 -19.01
CA GLY A 78 17.05 12.14 -19.18
C GLY A 78 17.94 12.40 -17.96
N LEU A 79 17.38 12.22 -16.75
CA LEU A 79 18.11 12.41 -15.50
C LEU A 79 19.16 11.34 -15.24
N LEU A 80 18.90 10.07 -15.59
CA LEU A 80 19.91 9.02 -15.44
C LEU A 80 21.11 9.22 -16.37
N GLY A 81 20.94 9.94 -17.48
CA GLY A 81 22.05 10.33 -18.36
C GLY A 81 22.87 11.50 -17.83
N SER A 82 22.31 12.34 -16.95
CA SER A 82 22.96 13.56 -16.45
C SER A 82 23.38 13.51 -14.98
N LEU A 83 22.79 12.62 -14.19
CA LEU A 83 23.09 12.47 -12.77
C LEU A 83 24.17 11.41 -12.58
N SER A 84 25.29 11.81 -11.99
CA SER A 84 26.21 10.84 -11.38
C SER A 84 25.48 10.16 -10.21
N PRO A 85 25.51 8.81 -10.12
CA PRO A 85 24.94 8.14 -8.97
C PRO A 85 25.71 8.56 -7.71
N PRO A 86 25.01 8.89 -6.60
CA PRO A 86 25.65 9.14 -5.33
C PRO A 86 26.61 8.01 -4.96
N SER A 87 27.83 8.36 -4.56
CA SER A 87 28.82 7.40 -4.10
C SER A 87 28.74 7.21 -2.59
N LEU A 88 29.01 5.99 -2.13
CA LEU A 88 29.07 5.63 -0.71
C LEU A 88 30.34 4.82 -0.43
N ASN A 89 31.25 5.34 0.40
CA ASN A 89 32.60 4.80 0.60
C ASN A 89 33.41 4.67 -0.72
N GLY A 90 33.26 5.60 -1.66
CA GLY A 90 33.96 5.56 -2.95
C GLY A 90 33.45 4.49 -3.94
N ALA A 91 32.31 3.86 -3.65
CA ALA A 91 31.60 2.98 -4.58
C ALA A 91 30.25 3.59 -4.95
N ASP A 92 29.94 3.62 -6.25
CA ASP A 92 28.67 4.14 -6.75
C ASP A 92 27.50 3.28 -6.26
N LEU A 93 26.45 3.94 -5.77
CA LEU A 93 25.25 3.25 -5.35
C LEU A 93 24.50 2.69 -6.55
N ARG A 94 23.93 1.49 -6.36
CA ARG A 94 23.20 0.80 -7.42
C ARG A 94 21.88 1.50 -7.70
N VAL A 95 21.74 2.03 -8.91
CA VAL A 95 20.46 2.51 -9.42
C VAL A 95 19.59 1.33 -9.83
N VAL A 96 18.35 1.28 -9.32
CA VAL A 96 17.38 0.21 -9.61
C VAL A 96 16.07 0.79 -10.12
N ARG A 97 15.44 0.05 -11.05
CA ARG A 97 14.07 0.34 -11.51
C ARG A 97 13.01 -0.29 -10.62
N VAL A 98 13.38 -1.27 -9.80
CA VAL A 98 12.48 -1.96 -8.87
C VAL A 98 13.22 -2.32 -7.61
N THR A 99 12.69 -1.94 -6.45
CA THR A 99 13.21 -2.32 -5.13
C THR A 99 12.12 -2.98 -4.28
N LYS A 100 12.51 -3.67 -3.21
CA LYS A 100 11.58 -4.31 -2.28
C LYS A 100 11.59 -3.57 -0.95
N SER A 101 10.49 -2.89 -0.65
CA SER A 101 10.27 -2.15 0.60
C SER A 101 9.28 -2.91 1.48
N LEU A 102 9.69 -3.34 2.67
CA LEU A 102 8.84 -4.02 3.67
C LEU A 102 7.97 -5.15 3.09
N GLY A 103 8.54 -5.95 2.18
CA GLY A 103 7.82 -7.06 1.56
C GLY A 103 7.05 -6.72 0.27
N VAL A 104 7.01 -5.46 -0.16
CA VAL A 104 6.31 -4.98 -1.35
C VAL A 104 7.32 -4.54 -2.41
N PHE A 105 7.16 -5.02 -3.65
CA PHE A 105 7.95 -4.50 -4.78
C PHE A 105 7.41 -3.16 -5.27
N LEU A 106 8.27 -2.14 -5.28
CA LEU A 106 7.99 -0.81 -5.82
C LEU A 106 8.82 -0.63 -7.08
N ASP A 107 8.17 -0.31 -8.19
CA ASP A 107 8.83 0.07 -9.45
C ASP A 107 8.86 1.58 -9.63
N ALA A 108 9.84 2.07 -10.39
CA ALA A 108 10.06 3.49 -10.70
C ALA A 108 8.83 4.19 -11.32
N SER A 109 7.98 3.43 -12.02
CA SER A 109 6.75 3.92 -12.65
C SER A 109 5.51 3.74 -11.75
N LEU A 110 5.70 3.21 -10.54
CA LEU A 110 4.68 2.89 -9.54
C LEU A 110 3.52 2.05 -10.11
N THR A 111 3.77 1.18 -11.09
CA THR A 111 2.75 0.31 -11.69
C THR A 111 2.34 -0.85 -10.79
N LEU A 112 3.22 -1.25 -9.87
CA LEU A 112 3.14 -2.42 -9.00
C LEU A 112 3.03 -3.75 -9.76
N GLU A 113 3.42 -3.79 -11.03
CA GLU A 113 3.23 -4.97 -11.88
C GLU A 113 4.05 -6.17 -11.39
N LYS A 114 5.30 -5.95 -10.96
CA LYS A 114 6.14 -6.98 -10.34
C LYS A 114 5.54 -7.47 -9.02
N GLN A 115 4.98 -6.57 -8.22
CA GLN A 115 4.31 -6.91 -6.97
C GLN A 115 3.10 -7.80 -7.20
N ILE A 116 2.19 -7.38 -8.09
CA ILE A 116 0.99 -8.15 -8.44
C ILE A 116 1.39 -9.52 -8.97
N SER A 117 2.36 -9.59 -9.89
CA SER A 117 2.86 -10.84 -10.43
C SER A 117 3.44 -11.76 -9.36
N SER A 118 4.23 -11.22 -8.42
CA SER A 118 4.78 -11.99 -7.30
C SER A 118 3.69 -12.55 -6.39
N VAL A 119 2.70 -11.73 -6.01
CA VAL A 119 1.57 -12.16 -5.17
C VAL A 119 0.71 -13.21 -5.87
N VAL A 120 0.44 -13.03 -7.17
CA VAL A 120 -0.35 -13.98 -7.96
C VAL A 120 0.36 -15.33 -8.10
N SER A 121 1.64 -15.31 -8.48
CA SER A 121 2.45 -16.53 -8.60
C SER A 121 2.56 -17.28 -7.27
N LEU A 122 2.81 -16.56 -6.17
CA LEU A 122 2.84 -17.14 -4.84
C LEU A 122 1.47 -17.71 -4.44
N GLY A 123 0.39 -16.98 -4.74
CA GLY A 123 -0.98 -17.41 -4.46
C GLY A 123 -1.31 -18.74 -5.14
N PHE A 124 -1.06 -18.85 -6.45
CA PHE A 124 -1.29 -20.10 -7.18
C PHE A 124 -0.36 -21.24 -6.73
N PHE A 125 0.89 -20.94 -6.38
CA PHE A 125 1.79 -21.93 -5.79
C PHE A 125 1.23 -22.49 -4.48
N ARG A 126 0.76 -21.63 -3.57
CA ARG A 126 0.13 -22.06 -2.30
C ARG A 126 -1.16 -22.83 -2.54
N LEU A 127 -2.00 -22.39 -3.48
CA LEU A 127 -3.22 -23.09 -3.87
C LEU A 127 -2.94 -24.51 -4.37
N ARG A 128 -1.91 -24.70 -5.21
CA ARG A 128 -1.52 -26.03 -5.70
C ARG A 128 -1.13 -26.96 -4.55
N ASN A 129 -0.42 -26.45 -3.55
CA ASN A 129 0.00 -27.24 -2.39
C ASN A 129 -1.20 -27.57 -1.47
N ILE A 130 -2.06 -26.60 -1.18
CA ILE A 130 -3.26 -26.82 -0.37
C ILE A 130 -4.22 -27.80 -1.04
N ARG A 131 -4.36 -27.72 -2.38
CA ARG A 131 -5.23 -28.62 -3.14
C ARG A 131 -4.87 -30.10 -2.95
N ARG A 132 -3.58 -30.42 -2.79
CA ARG A 132 -3.12 -31.79 -2.51
C ARG A 132 -3.56 -32.32 -1.15
N LEU A 133 -3.81 -31.41 -0.20
CA LEU A 133 -4.26 -31.74 1.15
C LEU A 133 -5.79 -31.80 1.27
N CYS A 134 -6.54 -31.34 0.26
CA CYS A 134 -8.00 -31.31 0.30
C CYS A 134 -8.67 -32.68 0.57
N PRO A 135 -8.18 -33.82 0.04
CA PRO A 135 -8.81 -35.12 0.30
C PRO A 135 -8.79 -35.56 1.77
N VAL A 136 -7.87 -35.00 2.58
CA VAL A 136 -7.63 -35.43 3.96
C VAL A 136 -8.01 -34.38 5.00
N LEU A 137 -8.39 -33.18 4.58
CA LEU A 137 -8.67 -32.08 5.49
C LEU A 137 -10.19 -31.84 5.65
N PRO A 138 -10.68 -31.69 6.89
CA PRO A 138 -12.02 -31.17 7.13
C PRO A 138 -12.19 -29.78 6.52
N HIS A 139 -13.44 -29.45 6.14
CA HIS A 139 -13.78 -28.19 5.48
C HIS A 139 -13.31 -26.95 6.28
N ASP A 140 -13.48 -26.95 7.61
CA ASP A 140 -13.09 -25.80 8.44
C ASP A 140 -11.58 -25.60 8.53
N SER A 141 -10.83 -26.70 8.60
CA SER A 141 -9.37 -26.70 8.52
C SER A 141 -8.89 -26.19 7.15
N LEU A 142 -9.54 -26.63 6.07
CA LEU A 142 -9.25 -26.16 4.71
C LEU A 142 -9.52 -24.65 4.56
N SER A 143 -10.65 -24.16 5.08
CA SER A 143 -10.98 -22.74 5.10
C SER A 143 -9.93 -21.93 5.88
N THR A 144 -9.50 -22.44 7.04
CA THR A 144 -8.46 -21.81 7.86
C THR A 144 -7.11 -21.74 7.13
N LEU A 145 -6.67 -22.83 6.51
CA LEU A 145 -5.45 -22.83 5.69
C LEU A 145 -5.55 -21.87 4.50
N MET A 146 -6.70 -21.84 3.84
CA MET A 146 -6.92 -20.93 2.71
C MET A 146 -6.81 -19.48 3.14
N HIS A 147 -7.40 -19.14 4.29
CA HIS A 147 -7.28 -17.82 4.89
C HIS A 147 -5.84 -17.49 5.27
N ALA A 148 -5.15 -18.40 5.96
CA ALA A 148 -3.81 -18.19 6.49
C ALA A 148 -2.74 -18.06 5.40
N PHE A 149 -2.85 -18.81 4.29
CA PHE A 149 -1.79 -18.87 3.27
C PHE A 149 -2.08 -18.10 1.99
N VAL A 150 -3.37 -17.90 1.64
CA VAL A 150 -3.75 -17.25 0.38
C VAL A 150 -4.40 -15.90 0.64
N ILE A 151 -5.48 -15.85 1.42
CA ILE A 151 -6.21 -14.59 1.65
C ILE A 151 -5.36 -13.58 2.42
N SER A 152 -4.60 -14.01 3.43
CA SER A 152 -3.68 -13.15 4.17
C SER A 152 -2.65 -12.45 3.27
N ARG A 153 -2.17 -13.15 2.22
CA ARG A 153 -1.22 -12.62 1.24
C ARG A 153 -1.87 -11.63 0.28
N LEU A 154 -3.12 -11.87 -0.08
CA LEU A 154 -3.92 -10.92 -0.87
C LEU A 154 -4.28 -9.67 -0.07
N ASP A 155 -4.43 -9.78 1.25
CA ASP A 155 -4.79 -8.67 2.15
C ASP A 155 -3.56 -7.89 2.67
N TYR A 156 -2.34 -8.43 2.52
CA TYR A 156 -1.10 -7.77 2.93
C TYR A 156 -0.81 -6.54 2.05
N CYS A 157 -0.72 -5.37 2.67
CA CYS A 157 -0.46 -4.07 2.02
C CYS A 157 -1.38 -3.74 0.82
N ASN A 158 -2.58 -4.33 0.77
CA ASN A 158 -3.46 -4.22 -0.40
C ASN A 158 -4.06 -2.82 -0.58
N ALA A 159 -4.00 -1.94 0.41
CA ALA A 159 -4.37 -0.53 0.27
C ALA A 159 -3.53 0.18 -0.81
N LEU A 160 -2.28 -0.27 -1.04
CA LEU A 160 -1.42 0.24 -2.12
C LEU A 160 -1.95 -0.05 -3.53
N TYR A 161 -2.86 -1.02 -3.65
CA TYR A 161 -3.48 -1.38 -4.92
C TYR A 161 -4.65 -0.46 -5.30
N ALA A 162 -4.97 0.54 -4.47
CA ALA A 162 -6.00 1.52 -4.77
C ALA A 162 -5.68 2.29 -6.08
N GLY A 163 -6.71 2.48 -6.90
CA GLY A 163 -6.59 3.11 -8.22
C GLY A 163 -5.78 2.33 -9.27
N LEU A 164 -5.29 1.12 -8.98
CA LEU A 164 -4.66 0.30 -10.01
C LEU A 164 -5.64 -0.05 -11.15
N PRO A 165 -5.14 -0.24 -12.38
CA PRO A 165 -5.98 -0.71 -13.48
C PRO A 165 -6.74 -1.98 -13.14
N LEU A 166 -8.02 -2.06 -13.53
CA LEU A 166 -8.87 -3.22 -13.25
C LEU A 166 -8.27 -4.53 -13.78
N LYS A 167 -7.50 -4.48 -14.88
CA LYS A 167 -6.77 -5.65 -15.40
C LYS A 167 -5.78 -6.24 -14.38
N ALA A 168 -5.10 -5.40 -13.60
CA ALA A 168 -4.14 -5.83 -12.59
C ALA A 168 -4.88 -6.43 -11.38
N VAL A 169 -5.93 -5.74 -10.90
CA VAL A 169 -6.77 -6.20 -9.80
C VAL A 169 -7.48 -7.52 -10.14
N ARG A 170 -7.90 -7.71 -11.40
CA ARG A 170 -8.53 -8.94 -11.87
C ARG A 170 -7.62 -10.16 -11.70
N ARG A 171 -6.30 -10.02 -11.85
CA ARG A 171 -5.36 -11.13 -11.64
C ARG A 171 -5.36 -11.60 -10.18
N LEU A 172 -5.44 -10.68 -9.22
CA LEU A 172 -5.64 -11.02 -7.81
C LEU A 172 -7.01 -11.65 -7.56
N GLN A 173 -8.06 -11.16 -8.23
CA GLN A 173 -9.40 -11.73 -8.13
C GLN A 173 -9.43 -13.20 -8.61
N LEU A 174 -8.67 -13.54 -9.66
CA LEU A 174 -8.57 -14.93 -10.13
C LEU A 174 -7.98 -15.85 -9.05
N VAL A 175 -6.97 -15.39 -8.30
CA VAL A 175 -6.43 -16.17 -7.16
C VAL A 175 -7.50 -16.38 -6.09
N GLN A 176 -8.24 -15.33 -5.73
CA GLN A 176 -9.34 -15.45 -4.76
C GLN A 176 -10.45 -16.39 -5.25
N ASN A 177 -10.80 -16.32 -6.54
CA ASN A 177 -11.81 -17.18 -7.14
C ASN A 177 -11.36 -18.64 -7.10
N SER A 178 -10.12 -18.92 -7.49
CA SER A 178 -9.54 -20.27 -7.38
C SER A 178 -9.48 -20.76 -5.95
N ALA A 179 -9.16 -19.89 -4.99
CA ALA A 179 -9.22 -20.20 -3.56
C ALA A 179 -10.63 -20.61 -3.13
N ALA A 180 -11.65 -19.84 -3.50
CA ALA A 180 -13.04 -20.14 -3.19
C ALA A 180 -13.51 -21.46 -3.83
N ARG A 181 -13.11 -21.71 -5.08
CA ARG A 181 -13.40 -22.98 -5.78
C ARG A 181 -12.78 -24.17 -5.06
N VAL A 182 -11.55 -24.05 -4.54
CA VAL A 182 -10.90 -25.13 -3.79
C VAL A 182 -11.63 -25.43 -2.48
N VAL A 183 -12.06 -24.40 -1.74
CA VAL A 183 -12.75 -24.59 -0.45
C VAL A 183 -14.10 -25.30 -0.62
N TYR A 184 -14.89 -24.90 -1.62
CA TYR A 184 -16.23 -25.47 -1.86
C TYR A 184 -16.28 -26.56 -2.93
N ASN A 185 -15.13 -27.00 -3.44
CA ASN A 185 -15.00 -27.95 -4.55
C ASN A 185 -15.92 -27.63 -5.75
N VAL A 186 -15.89 -26.38 -6.21
CA VAL A 186 -16.76 -25.87 -7.29
C VAL A 186 -16.07 -26.05 -8.65
N SER A 187 -16.82 -26.47 -9.68
CA SER A 187 -16.31 -26.66 -11.04
C SER A 187 -15.69 -25.37 -11.58
N CYS A 188 -14.75 -25.42 -12.52
CA CYS A 188 -14.13 -24.22 -13.10
C CYS A 188 -15.10 -23.41 -13.98
N PHE A 189 -16.17 -24.02 -14.48
CA PHE A 189 -17.18 -23.40 -15.35
C PHE A 189 -18.30 -22.70 -14.56
N ASP A 190 -18.51 -23.08 -13.30
CA ASP A 190 -19.56 -22.48 -12.48
C ASP A 190 -19.27 -21.01 -12.21
N HIS A 191 -20.34 -20.23 -12.14
CA HIS A 191 -20.27 -18.84 -11.73
C HIS A 191 -19.78 -18.75 -10.28
N ILE A 192 -18.78 -17.89 -10.01
CA ILE A 192 -18.08 -17.87 -8.72
C ILE A 192 -18.81 -17.04 -7.65
N THR A 193 -19.66 -16.10 -8.05
CA THR A 193 -20.34 -15.15 -7.15
C THR A 193 -21.16 -15.83 -6.04
N PRO A 194 -21.96 -16.90 -6.30
CA PRO A 194 -22.66 -17.63 -5.23
C PRO A 194 -21.71 -18.19 -4.18
N THR A 195 -20.54 -18.70 -4.59
CA THR A 195 -19.53 -19.27 -3.69
C THR A 195 -18.89 -18.19 -2.82
N LEU A 196 -18.53 -17.05 -3.41
CA LEU A 196 -18.01 -15.91 -2.64
C LEU A 196 -19.04 -15.39 -1.63
N ARG A 197 -20.33 -15.40 -2.00
CA ARG A 197 -21.42 -15.02 -1.10
C ARG A 197 -21.55 -16.00 0.08
N LYS A 198 -21.54 -17.32 -0.17
CA LYS A 198 -21.55 -18.37 0.87
C LYS A 198 -20.35 -18.23 1.82
N LEU A 199 -19.16 -17.96 1.27
CA LEU A 199 -17.93 -17.72 2.05
C LEU A 199 -17.90 -16.38 2.80
N ARG A 200 -18.84 -15.46 2.51
CA ARG A 200 -18.80 -14.06 2.96
C ARG A 200 -17.48 -13.36 2.60
N TRP A 201 -16.92 -13.70 1.44
CA TRP A 201 -15.68 -13.13 0.94
C TRP A 201 -15.97 -11.94 0.03
N LEU A 202 -15.55 -10.75 0.46
CA LEU A 202 -15.56 -9.57 -0.40
C LEU A 202 -14.66 -9.78 -1.62
N PRO A 203 -15.06 -9.37 -2.84
CA PRO A 203 -14.18 -9.29 -3.99
C PRO A 203 -12.96 -8.39 -3.71
N ILE A 204 -11.84 -8.63 -4.39
CA ILE A 204 -10.56 -7.95 -4.15
C ILE A 204 -10.68 -6.43 -4.23
N ARG A 205 -11.42 -5.90 -5.22
CA ARG A 205 -11.66 -4.45 -5.35
C ARG A 205 -12.26 -3.85 -4.08
N TRP A 206 -13.23 -4.54 -3.49
CA TRP A 206 -13.89 -4.11 -2.26
C TRP A 206 -13.03 -4.33 -1.02
N ARG A 207 -12.16 -5.33 -1.01
CA ARG A 207 -11.15 -5.52 0.06
C ARG A 207 -10.10 -4.41 0.08
N ILE A 208 -9.66 -3.93 -1.08
CA ILE A 208 -8.77 -2.78 -1.22
C ILE A 208 -9.47 -1.54 -0.66
N THR A 209 -10.70 -1.28 -1.12
CA THR A 209 -11.53 -0.14 -0.66
C THR A 209 -11.75 -0.18 0.85
N PHE A 210 -12.09 -1.36 1.39
CA PHE A 210 -12.23 -1.58 2.83
C PHE A 210 -10.97 -1.18 3.61
N LYS A 211 -9.79 -1.53 3.10
CA LYS A 211 -8.51 -1.23 3.76
C LYS A 211 -8.15 0.25 3.68
N VAL A 212 -8.40 0.90 2.56
CA VAL A 212 -8.29 2.37 2.43
C VAL A 212 -9.19 3.07 3.44
N LEU A 213 -10.48 2.70 3.49
CA LEU A 213 -11.44 3.30 4.42
C LEU A 213 -11.09 3.07 5.90
N LEU A 214 -10.52 1.92 6.24
CA LEU A 214 -10.00 1.69 7.59
C LEU A 214 -8.81 2.60 7.93
N LEU A 215 -7.93 2.88 6.97
CA LEU A 215 -6.83 3.83 7.17
C LEU A 215 -7.37 5.25 7.37
N VAL A 216 -8.35 5.66 6.57
CA VAL A 216 -9.02 6.97 6.69
C VAL A 216 -9.67 7.11 8.06
N PHE A 217 -10.50 6.15 8.48
CA PHE A 217 -11.15 6.19 9.79
C PHE A 217 -10.12 6.32 10.92
N LYS A 218 -9.04 5.53 10.87
CA LYS A 218 -7.98 5.59 11.87
C LYS A 218 -7.29 6.96 11.88
N ALA A 219 -6.95 7.49 10.72
CA ALA A 219 -6.28 8.78 10.61
C ALA A 219 -7.14 9.94 11.15
N LEU A 220 -8.44 9.96 10.81
CA LEU A 220 -9.38 10.99 11.28
C LEU A 220 -9.67 10.91 12.77
N ASN A 221 -9.62 9.71 13.37
CA ASN A 221 -9.88 9.49 14.79
C ASN A 221 -8.59 9.41 15.65
N GLY A 222 -7.44 9.83 15.12
CA GLY A 222 -6.17 9.82 15.88
C GLY A 222 -5.61 8.43 16.23
N LEU A 223 -6.15 7.37 15.63
CA LEU A 223 -5.70 5.98 15.80
C LEU A 223 -4.62 5.59 14.76
N GLY A 224 -4.33 6.47 13.82
CA GLY A 224 -3.33 6.29 12.77
C GLY A 224 -2.20 7.31 12.88
N PRO A 225 -1.12 7.13 12.11
CA PRO A 225 -0.03 8.10 12.05
C PRO A 225 -0.51 9.48 11.60
N ALA A 226 0.05 10.54 12.20
CA ALA A 226 -0.30 11.93 11.90
C ALA A 226 -0.14 12.26 10.41
N TYR A 227 0.95 11.80 9.78
CA TYR A 227 1.22 12.06 8.36
C TYR A 227 0.10 11.56 7.43
N LEU A 228 -0.64 10.50 7.80
CA LEU A 228 -1.78 10.04 6.99
C LEU A 228 -2.99 10.97 7.12
N ARG A 229 -3.21 11.55 8.29
CA ARG A 229 -4.26 12.54 8.52
C ARG A 229 -3.97 13.82 7.75
N ASP A 230 -2.72 14.22 7.65
CA ASP A 230 -2.32 15.45 6.95
C ASP A 230 -2.59 15.39 5.44
N PHE A 231 -2.72 14.17 4.87
CA PHE A 231 -3.20 13.98 3.48
C PHE A 231 -4.72 14.08 3.31
N LEU A 232 -5.49 14.19 4.39
CA LEU A 232 -6.95 14.18 4.40
C LEU A 232 -7.48 15.57 4.76
N MET A 233 -7.89 16.33 3.75
CA MET A 233 -8.46 17.67 3.95
C MET A 233 -9.96 17.58 4.20
N SER A 234 -10.42 18.13 5.33
CA SER A 234 -11.84 18.23 5.63
C SER A 234 -12.54 19.20 4.68
N TYR A 235 -13.71 18.81 4.18
CA TYR A 235 -14.51 19.70 3.33
C TYR A 235 -15.30 20.67 4.20
N VAL A 236 -15.05 21.98 4.01
CA VAL A 236 -15.80 23.06 4.65
C VAL A 236 -16.57 23.82 3.56
N PRO A 237 -17.93 23.83 3.60
CA PRO A 237 -18.72 24.50 2.58
C PRO A 237 -18.66 26.02 2.78
N ALA A 238 -18.65 26.78 1.67
CA ALA A 238 -18.62 28.25 1.70
C ALA A 238 -19.91 28.89 2.24
N ARG A 239 -21.03 28.15 2.27
CA ARG A 239 -22.30 28.53 2.88
C ARG A 239 -22.77 27.41 3.79
N LEU A 240 -23.25 27.75 4.98
CA LEU A 240 -23.88 26.81 5.91
C LEU A 240 -25.21 26.32 5.30
N LEU A 241 -25.12 25.27 4.49
CA LEU A 241 -26.28 24.56 3.96
C LEU A 241 -26.83 23.64 5.05
N ARG A 242 -28.14 23.37 5.04
CA ARG A 242 -28.80 22.43 5.96
C ARG A 242 -28.19 21.02 5.93
N SER A 243 -27.46 20.68 4.87
CA SER A 243 -26.47 19.59 4.87
C SER A 243 -25.14 20.12 5.41
N GLU A 244 -25.04 20.24 6.73
CA GLU A 244 -23.77 20.45 7.41
C GLU A 244 -22.76 19.40 6.89
N SER A 245 -21.52 19.79 6.61
CA SER A 245 -20.53 18.91 5.97
C SER A 245 -20.34 17.63 6.77
N ALA A 246 -21.05 16.59 6.36
CA ALA A 246 -21.24 15.26 6.93
C ALA A 246 -19.95 14.42 7.10
N GLY A 247 -18.91 15.01 7.69
CA GLY A 247 -17.57 14.47 7.75
C GLY A 247 -16.96 14.19 6.37
N SER A 248 -17.35 14.94 5.32
CA SER A 248 -16.84 14.75 3.96
C SER A 248 -15.40 15.26 3.82
N LEU A 249 -14.65 14.66 2.88
CA LEU A 249 -13.29 15.05 2.54
C LEU A 249 -13.24 15.80 1.20
N VAL A 250 -12.29 16.72 1.05
CA VAL A 250 -12.01 17.37 -0.23
C VAL A 250 -11.33 16.35 -1.15
N VAL A 251 -11.88 16.16 -2.36
CA VAL A 251 -11.23 15.36 -3.39
C VAL A 251 -10.19 16.23 -4.10
N PRO A 252 -8.89 15.90 -4.04
CA PRO A 252 -7.84 16.66 -4.71
C PRO A 252 -8.05 16.66 -6.23
N ARG A 253 -7.69 17.78 -6.90
CA ARG A 253 -7.64 17.81 -8.36
C ARG A 253 -6.35 17.16 -8.82
N CYS A 254 -6.47 16.09 -9.61
CA CYS A 254 -5.31 15.40 -10.19
C CYS A 254 -5.32 15.56 -11.72
N GLN A 255 -4.18 15.96 -12.29
CA GLN A 255 -4.01 16.09 -13.74
C GLN A 255 -3.58 14.79 -14.42
N THR A 256 -3.22 13.76 -13.65
CA THR A 256 -2.70 12.50 -14.17
C THR A 256 -3.41 11.31 -13.52
N LYS A 257 -3.50 10.19 -14.26
CA LYS A 257 -3.99 8.92 -13.72
C LYS A 257 -3.15 8.40 -12.56
N LEU A 258 -1.85 8.69 -12.54
CA LEU A 258 -1.00 8.35 -11.39
C LEU A 258 -1.38 9.19 -10.15
N GLY A 259 -1.70 10.47 -10.33
CA GLY A 259 -2.19 11.33 -9.25
C GLY A 259 -3.52 10.84 -8.67
N GLU A 260 -4.45 10.38 -9.52
CA GLU A 260 -5.71 9.77 -9.06
C GLU A 260 -5.49 8.50 -8.22
N ARG A 261 -4.31 7.86 -8.30
CA ARG A 261 -3.95 6.68 -7.49
C ARG A 261 -3.39 7.03 -6.11
N SER A 262 -3.14 8.32 -5.85
CA SER A 262 -2.65 8.78 -4.55
C SER A 262 -3.61 8.41 -3.42
N PHE A 263 -3.05 8.26 -2.22
CA PHE A 263 -3.85 7.97 -1.02
C PHE A 263 -4.91 9.05 -0.80
N SER A 264 -4.56 10.34 -0.86
CA SER A 264 -5.49 11.45 -0.65
C SER A 264 -6.70 11.41 -1.59
N TYR A 265 -6.47 11.14 -2.89
CA TYR A 265 -7.55 11.02 -3.86
C TYR A 265 -8.44 9.80 -3.60
N GLN A 266 -7.84 8.60 -3.54
CA GLN A 266 -8.60 7.36 -3.35
C GLN A 266 -9.32 7.33 -1.99
N ALA A 267 -8.70 7.88 -0.95
CA ALA A 267 -9.30 8.05 0.38
C ALA A 267 -10.52 8.95 0.33
N ALA A 268 -10.40 10.17 -0.22
CA ALA A 268 -11.50 11.12 -0.26
C ALA A 268 -12.67 10.60 -1.11
N VAL A 269 -12.40 10.02 -2.28
CA VAL A 269 -13.44 9.45 -3.15
C VAL A 269 -14.16 8.29 -2.45
N ALA A 270 -13.43 7.34 -1.87
CA ALA A 270 -14.04 6.21 -1.18
C ALA A 270 -14.81 6.63 0.07
N TRP A 271 -14.27 7.57 0.85
CA TRP A 271 -14.89 8.06 2.08
C TRP A 271 -16.17 8.85 1.81
N ASN A 272 -16.18 9.65 0.74
CA ASN A 272 -17.38 10.39 0.35
C ASN A 272 -18.48 9.50 -0.25
N ALA A 273 -18.13 8.28 -0.68
CA ALA A 273 -19.10 7.31 -1.20
C ALA A 273 -19.81 6.49 -0.10
N ILE A 274 -19.33 6.50 1.15
CA ILE A 274 -19.99 5.78 2.25
C ILE A 274 -21.09 6.63 2.93
N PRO A 275 -22.17 6.01 3.43
CA PRO A 275 -23.21 6.66 4.22
C PRO A 275 -22.68 7.45 5.41
N ILE A 276 -23.39 8.53 5.76
CA ILE A 276 -23.06 9.40 6.89
C ILE A 276 -22.98 8.63 8.22
N ASP A 277 -23.91 7.70 8.46
CA ASP A 277 -23.96 6.89 9.67
C ASP A 277 -22.73 5.99 9.86
N LEU A 278 -22.09 5.61 8.75
CA LEU A 278 -20.82 4.87 8.82
C LEU A 278 -19.67 5.79 9.21
N ARG A 279 -19.62 7.01 8.68
CA ARG A 279 -18.55 7.98 8.97
C ARG A 279 -18.49 8.34 10.45
N PHE A 280 -19.66 8.52 11.06
CA PHE A 280 -19.81 8.82 12.50
C PHE A 280 -19.91 7.57 13.37
N SER A 281 -19.36 6.43 12.93
CA SER A 281 -19.31 5.22 13.76
C SER A 281 -18.55 5.50 15.07
N PRO A 282 -19.05 5.03 16.23
CA PRO A 282 -18.49 5.39 17.54
C PRO A 282 -17.15 4.72 17.85
N SER A 283 -16.78 3.66 17.11
CA SER A 283 -15.55 2.94 17.33
C SER A 283 -15.04 2.27 16.06
N LEU A 284 -13.74 1.94 16.04
CA LEU A 284 -13.13 1.21 14.93
C LEU A 284 -13.75 -0.17 14.72
N SER A 285 -14.14 -0.88 15.78
CA SER A 285 -14.73 -2.21 15.68
C SER A 285 -16.13 -2.14 15.05
N THR A 286 -16.96 -1.18 15.49
CA THR A 286 -18.28 -0.90 14.91
C THR A 286 -18.15 -0.50 13.45
N PHE A 287 -17.25 0.44 13.14
CA PHE A 287 -16.97 0.88 11.77
C PHE A 287 -16.57 -0.29 10.88
N LYS A 288 -15.60 -1.12 11.32
CA LYS A 288 -15.10 -2.28 10.56
C LYS A 288 -16.22 -3.28 10.25
N SER A 289 -17.08 -3.57 11.22
CA SER A 289 -18.20 -4.49 11.05
C SER A 289 -19.23 -3.94 10.05
N ARG A 290 -19.75 -2.74 10.31
CA ARG A 290 -20.77 -2.10 9.46
C ARG A 290 -20.27 -1.83 8.05
N LEU A 291 -19.02 -1.39 7.91
CA LEU A 291 -18.40 -1.17 6.60
C LEU A 291 -18.29 -2.46 5.80
N LYS A 292 -17.90 -3.59 6.44
CA LYS A 292 -17.84 -4.88 5.76
C LYS A 292 -19.23 -5.27 5.22
N THR A 293 -20.27 -5.08 6.03
CA THR A 293 -21.66 -5.35 5.63
C THR A 293 -22.08 -4.45 4.46
N PHE A 294 -21.84 -3.14 4.56
CA PHE A 294 -22.16 -2.18 3.49
C PHE A 294 -21.48 -2.55 2.16
N LEU A 295 -20.18 -2.79 2.17
CA LEU A 295 -19.45 -3.17 0.95
C LEU A 295 -19.87 -4.55 0.43
N PHE A 296 -20.30 -5.45 1.30
CA PHE A 296 -20.77 -6.78 0.90
C PHE A 296 -22.11 -6.70 0.17
N HIS A 297 -23.03 -5.85 0.64
CA HIS A 297 -24.27 -5.57 -0.08
C HIS A 297 -23.98 -4.95 -1.43
N PHE A 298 -23.17 -3.89 -1.49
CA PHE A 298 -22.82 -3.23 -2.75
C PHE A 298 -22.10 -4.16 -3.75
N ALA A 299 -21.36 -5.16 -3.26
CA ALA A 299 -20.64 -6.10 -4.11
C ALA A 299 -21.50 -7.21 -4.72
N PHE A 300 -22.63 -7.56 -4.10
CA PHE A 300 -23.38 -8.80 -4.40
C PHE A 300 -24.88 -8.62 -4.58
N ASN A 301 -25.41 -7.47 -4.17
CA ASN A 301 -26.77 -7.04 -4.37
C ASN A 301 -26.68 -5.76 -5.19
N ASP A 302 -26.67 -5.91 -6.51
CA ASP A 302 -26.98 -4.78 -7.37
C ASP A 302 -28.40 -4.30 -7.01
N VAL A 303 -28.54 -3.01 -6.76
CA VAL A 303 -29.82 -2.29 -6.90
C VAL A 303 -30.09 -2.12 -8.39
#